data_AF-A0A914M868-F1
#
_entry.id   AF-A0A914M868-F1
#
_cell.length_a   1.000
_cell.length_b   1.000
_cell.length_c   1.000
_cell.angle_alpha   90.00
_cell.angle_beta   90.00
_cell.angle_gamma   90.00
#
_symmetry.space_group_name_H-M   'P 1'
#
loop_
_entity.id
_entity.type
_entity.pdbx_description
1 polymer ?
#
loop_
_entity_poly.entity_id
_entity_poly.type
_entity_poly.pdbx_seq_one_letter_code
_entity_poly.pdbx_strand_id
1 'polypeptide(L)'
;MLKTTNGQKPSFFCLASPDILLSSLALFDALFLILFLPNSLAHFDLFYLNNLFRKFYFLFKIHILALINQCSAAAIWIILGVCFERFIAISSPLSIHKSRPFGIKLFLVIVIIATFLLTFYVHLSYQCIIKIFCNGSQLYSFCFNSDSKKWKTNNSFLANSQLIYLYLHYSPIIHAVFVVFLPTVLIIFSNLGLLFALYKRLQ
;
A
#
# COMPACT_ATOMS: atom_id res chain seq x y z
N MET A 1 17.89 50.53 -21.92
CA MET A 1 18.78 50.48 -20.75
C MET A 1 18.10 49.61 -19.69
N LEU A 2 18.19 48.27 -19.74
CA LEU A 2 19.27 47.38 -19.28
C LEU A 2 19.59 47.45 -17.77
N LYS A 3 19.01 46.51 -17.00
CA LYS A 3 19.71 45.52 -16.14
C LYS A 3 18.66 44.53 -15.60
N THR A 4 18.53 43.26 -16.05
CA THR A 4 19.33 42.04 -15.73
C THR A 4 19.71 42.00 -14.24
N THR A 5 19.45 40.97 -13.42
CA THR A 5 19.34 39.51 -13.60
C THR A 5 19.11 38.89 -12.21
N ASN A 6 18.63 37.63 -12.20
CA ASN A 6 18.91 36.56 -11.22
C ASN A 6 17.73 36.04 -10.41
N GLY A 7 17.45 34.75 -10.62
CA GLY A 7 16.76 33.94 -9.63
C GLY A 7 15.83 32.87 -10.19
N GLN A 8 16.16 32.23 -11.32
CA GLN A 8 15.58 30.94 -11.67
C GLN A 8 16.07 29.90 -10.65
N LYS A 9 15.44 29.92 -9.48
CA LYS A 9 15.62 28.94 -8.41
C LYS A 9 14.98 27.65 -8.91
N PRO A 10 15.67 26.49 -8.82
CA PRO A 10 15.18 25.25 -9.39
C PRO A 10 13.77 24.94 -8.89
N SER A 11 12.93 24.52 -9.82
CA SER A 11 11.51 24.13 -9.74
C SER A 11 11.21 22.98 -8.76
N PHE A 12 12.05 22.77 -7.75
CA PHE A 12 11.94 21.70 -6.75
C PHE A 12 11.31 22.17 -5.44
N PHE A 13 11.25 23.49 -5.18
CA PHE A 13 10.80 24.03 -3.89
C PHE A 13 9.40 24.66 -3.89
N CYS A 14 8.75 24.75 -5.06
CA CYS A 14 7.35 25.18 -5.22
C CYS A 14 6.48 24.02 -5.75
N LEU A 15 6.66 22.79 -5.26
CA LEU A 15 5.66 21.76 -5.57
C LEU A 15 4.37 22.11 -4.83
N ALA A 16 3.28 22.25 -5.57
CA ALA A 16 1.99 22.47 -4.94
C ALA A 16 1.65 21.24 -4.08
N SER A 17 0.94 21.46 -2.98
CA SER A 17 0.35 20.40 -2.14
C SER A 17 -0.19 19.18 -2.92
N PRO A 18 -1.02 19.36 -3.98
CA PRO A 18 -1.52 18.24 -4.78
C PRO A 18 -0.44 17.50 -5.59
N ASP A 19 0.61 18.16 -6.05
CA ASP A 19 1.66 17.54 -6.88
C ASP A 19 2.44 16.49 -6.08
N ILE A 20 2.66 16.75 -4.78
CA ILE A 20 3.33 15.81 -3.86
C ILE A 20 2.49 14.55 -3.68
N LEU A 21 1.17 14.70 -3.51
CA LEU A 21 0.27 13.56 -3.35
C LEU A 21 0.16 12.74 -4.64
N LEU A 22 0.05 13.40 -5.80
CA LEU A 22 0.01 12.74 -7.11
C LEU A 22 1.32 11.99 -7.42
N SER A 23 2.47 12.62 -7.16
CA SER A 23 3.77 11.97 -7.33
C SER A 23 3.94 10.78 -6.38
N SER A 24 3.51 10.92 -5.12
CA SER A 24 3.52 9.81 -4.16
C SER A 24 2.62 8.66 -4.60
N LEU A 25 1.43 8.95 -5.14
CA LEU A 25 0.51 7.94 -5.66
C LEU A 25 1.16 7.16 -6.81
N ALA A 26 1.72 7.87 -7.79
CA ALA A 26 2.41 7.25 -8.92
C ALA A 26 3.59 6.37 -8.47
N LEU A 27 4.31 6.77 -7.43
CA LEU A 27 5.38 5.98 -6.83
C LEU A 27 4.85 4.68 -6.22
N PHE A 28 3.76 4.73 -5.45
CA PHE A 28 3.17 3.52 -4.85
C PHE A 28 2.57 2.57 -5.90
N ASP A 29 1.97 3.09 -6.96
CA ASP A 29 1.46 2.27 -8.07
C ASP A 29 2.61 1.60 -8.82
N ALA A 30 3.70 2.32 -9.10
CA ALA A 30 4.89 1.74 -9.72
C ALA A 30 5.53 0.65 -8.84
N LEU A 31 5.68 0.92 -7.54
CA LEU A 31 6.19 -0.06 -6.58
C LEU A 31 5.29 -1.30 -6.50
N PHE A 32 3.97 -1.11 -6.47
CA PHE A 32 3.00 -2.21 -6.48
C PHE A 32 3.21 -3.11 -7.71
N LEU A 33 3.33 -2.53 -8.90
CA LEU A 33 3.54 -3.30 -10.14
C LEU A 33 4.89 -4.03 -10.14
N ILE A 34 5.97 -3.38 -9.70
CA ILE A 34 7.30 -3.98 -9.60
C ILE A 34 7.30 -5.15 -8.62
N LEU A 35 6.66 -5.00 -7.46
CA LEU A 35 6.54 -6.05 -6.46
C LEU A 35 5.63 -7.19 -6.90
N PHE A 36 4.62 -6.92 -7.73
CA PHE A 36 3.74 -7.94 -8.27
C PHE A 36 4.42 -8.77 -9.38
N LEU A 37 5.39 -8.19 -10.09
CA LEU A 37 6.06 -8.81 -11.24
C LEU A 37 6.63 -10.22 -10.97
N PRO A 38 7.32 -10.51 -9.85
CA PRO A 38 7.83 -11.85 -9.57
C PRO A 38 6.72 -12.91 -9.47
N ASN A 39 5.53 -12.53 -8.99
CA ASN A 39 4.39 -13.44 -8.92
C ASN A 39 3.89 -13.82 -10.31
N SER A 40 3.83 -12.85 -11.24
CA SER A 40 3.48 -13.10 -12.63
C SER A 40 4.55 -13.92 -13.36
N LEU A 41 5.83 -13.60 -13.12
CA LEU A 41 6.95 -14.30 -13.75
C LEU A 41 7.03 -15.78 -13.35
N ALA A 42 6.64 -16.12 -12.13
CA ALA A 42 6.64 -17.49 -11.62
C ALA A 42 5.72 -18.45 -12.40
N HIS A 43 4.82 -17.93 -13.24
CA HIS A 43 3.92 -18.74 -14.07
C HIS A 43 4.52 -19.15 -15.42
N PHE A 44 5.64 -18.55 -15.86
CA PHE A 44 6.28 -18.90 -17.13
C PHE A 44 7.30 -20.03 -16.94
N ASP A 45 7.34 -20.97 -17.88
CA ASP A 45 8.21 -22.15 -17.84
C ASP A 45 9.70 -21.80 -17.68
N LEU A 46 10.17 -20.72 -18.34
CA LEU A 46 11.55 -20.22 -18.24
C LEU A 46 11.98 -19.92 -16.80
N PHE A 47 11.08 -19.36 -16.00
CA PHE A 47 11.34 -19.00 -14.61
C PHE A 47 10.95 -20.11 -13.64
N TYR A 48 9.91 -20.88 -13.98
CA TYR A 48 9.44 -22.02 -13.20
C TYR A 48 10.50 -23.14 -13.10
N LEU A 49 11.21 -23.41 -14.19
CA LEU A 49 12.26 -24.43 -14.26
C LEU A 49 13.59 -23.98 -13.62
N ASN A 50 13.79 -22.68 -13.42
CA ASN A 50 15.01 -22.15 -12.81
C ASN A 50 14.97 -22.28 -11.27
N ASN A 51 15.74 -23.23 -10.74
CA ASN A 51 15.82 -23.52 -9.30
C ASN A 51 16.28 -22.33 -8.45
N LEU A 52 17.15 -21.47 -8.99
CA LEU A 52 17.71 -20.33 -8.25
C LEU A 52 16.65 -19.25 -8.06
N PHE A 53 15.94 -18.91 -9.14
CA PHE A 53 14.78 -18.00 -9.10
C PHE A 53 13.70 -18.54 -8.17
N ARG A 54 13.35 -19.82 -8.29
CA ARG A 54 12.29 -20.46 -7.50
C ARG A 54 12.60 -20.48 -6.00
N LYS A 55 13.85 -20.79 -5.62
CA LYS A 55 14.27 -20.76 -4.21
C LYS A 55 14.19 -19.35 -3.64
N PHE A 56 14.67 -18.35 -4.37
CA PHE A 56 14.61 -16.95 -3.93
C PHE A 56 13.16 -16.47 -3.83
N TYR A 57 12.35 -16.74 -4.85
CA TYR A 57 10.93 -16.39 -4.89
C TYR A 57 10.19 -16.95 -3.66
N PHE A 58 10.36 -18.23 -3.34
CA PHE A 58 9.65 -18.83 -2.19
C PHE A 58 10.09 -18.31 -0.83
N LEU A 59 11.35 -17.92 -0.66
CA LEU A 59 11.83 -17.32 0.59
C LEU A 59 11.20 -15.93 0.81
N PHE A 60 11.10 -15.13 -0.24
CA PHE A 60 10.59 -13.75 -0.14
C PHE A 60 9.10 -13.61 -0.42
N LYS A 61 8.42 -14.66 -0.92
CA LYS A 61 7.03 -14.61 -1.39
C LYS A 61 6.07 -13.91 -0.42
N ILE A 62 6.13 -14.27 0.87
CA ILE A 62 5.24 -13.70 1.89
C ILE A 62 5.59 -12.24 2.18
N HIS A 63 6.89 -11.89 2.19
CA HIS A 63 7.32 -10.51 2.37
C HIS A 63 6.93 -9.64 1.18
N ILE A 64 7.06 -10.15 -0.05
CA ILE A 64 6.61 -9.49 -1.27
C ILE A 64 5.09 -9.27 -1.21
N LEU A 65 4.31 -10.29 -0.82
CA LEU A 65 2.86 -10.17 -0.69
C LEU A 65 2.44 -9.12 0.36
N ALA A 66 3.13 -9.06 1.50
CA ALA A 66 2.90 -8.06 2.51
C ALA A 66 3.18 -6.64 2.00
N LEU A 67 4.29 -6.45 1.28
CA LEU A 67 4.65 -5.16 0.67
C LEU A 67 3.68 -4.73 -0.43
N ILE A 68 3.18 -5.67 -1.24
CA ILE A 68 2.12 -5.41 -2.24
C ILE A 68 0.87 -4.88 -1.53
N ASN A 69 0.45 -5.55 -0.46
CA ASN A 69 -0.73 -5.15 0.30
C ASN A 69 -0.54 -3.76 0.93
N GLN A 70 0.66 -3.47 1.43
CA GLN A 70 1.02 -2.15 1.96
C GLN A 70 0.95 -1.07 0.87
N CYS A 71 1.53 -1.32 -0.31
CA CYS A 71 1.51 -0.36 -1.42
C CYS A 71 0.08 -0.06 -1.88
N SER A 72 -0.76 -1.09 -2.02
CA SER A 72 -2.17 -0.88 -2.37
C SER A 72 -2.94 -0.12 -1.29
N ALA A 73 -2.67 -0.40 -0.01
CA ALA A 73 -3.32 0.29 1.10
C ALA A 73 -2.94 1.77 1.13
N ALA A 74 -1.65 2.07 0.99
CA ALA A 74 -1.14 3.43 0.94
C ALA A 74 -1.72 4.20 -0.26
N ALA A 75 -1.77 3.59 -1.45
CA ALA A 75 -2.34 4.20 -2.65
C ALA A 75 -3.80 4.64 -2.44
N ILE A 76 -4.64 3.77 -1.86
CA ILE A 76 -6.06 4.09 -1.60
C ILE A 76 -6.21 5.29 -0.66
N TRP A 77 -5.44 5.34 0.43
CA TRP A 77 -5.45 6.47 1.36
C TRP A 77 -4.91 7.76 0.73
N ILE A 78 -3.90 7.67 -0.14
CA ILE A 78 -3.37 8.82 -0.88
C ILE A 78 -4.42 9.34 -1.88
N ILE A 79 -5.15 8.46 -2.57
CA ILE A 79 -6.27 8.87 -3.46
C ILE A 79 -7.32 9.64 -2.66
N LEU A 80 -7.70 9.16 -1.48
CA LEU A 80 -8.61 9.89 -0.60
C LEU A 80 -8.04 11.27 -0.22
N GLY A 81 -6.75 11.35 0.11
CA GLY A 81 -6.07 12.62 0.36
C GLY A 81 -6.12 13.58 -0.83
N VAL A 82 -5.91 13.09 -2.05
CA VAL A 82 -6.04 13.88 -3.29
C VAL A 82 -7.48 14.39 -3.46
N CYS A 83 -8.48 13.54 -3.26
CA CYS A 83 -9.90 13.92 -3.33
C CYS A 83 -10.23 15.03 -2.31
N PHE A 84 -9.74 14.89 -1.07
CA PHE A 84 -10.00 15.86 -0.01
C PHE A 84 -9.30 17.21 -0.26
N GLU A 85 -8.06 17.18 -0.74
CA GLU A 85 -7.33 18.40 -1.12
C GLU A 85 -8.06 19.18 -2.23
N ARG A 86 -8.61 18.46 -3.23
CA ARG A 86 -9.43 19.06 -4.30
C ARG A 86 -10.72 19.65 -3.76
N PHE A 87 -11.40 18.94 -2.87
CA PHE A 87 -12.63 19.42 -2.24
C PHE A 87 -12.41 20.71 -1.43
N ILE A 88 -11.35 20.78 -0.61
CA ILE A 88 -11.01 21.98 0.16
C ILE A 88 -10.64 23.13 -0.77
N ALA A 89 -9.81 22.87 -1.79
CA ALA A 89 -9.39 23.90 -2.73
C ALA A 89 -10.57 24.55 -3.46
N ILE A 90 -11.59 23.76 -3.82
CA ILE A 90 -12.81 24.28 -4.44
C ILE A 90 -13.68 24.96 -3.39
N SER A 91 -13.93 24.36 -2.23
CA SER A 91 -14.89 24.89 -1.25
C SER A 91 -14.44 26.22 -0.61
N SER A 92 -13.13 26.39 -0.36
CA SER A 92 -12.60 27.54 0.39
C SER A 92 -11.44 28.24 -0.33
N PRO A 93 -11.70 29.13 -1.31
CA PRO A 93 -10.64 29.78 -2.10
C PRO A 93 -9.76 30.76 -1.30
N LEU A 94 -10.23 31.27 -0.15
CA LEU A 94 -9.58 32.35 0.61
C LEU A 94 -8.78 31.91 1.86
N SER A 95 -8.76 30.62 2.21
CA SER A 95 -8.19 30.15 3.48
C SER A 95 -6.67 29.86 3.43
N ILE A 96 -5.97 30.09 2.31
CA ILE A 96 -4.78 29.29 1.96
C ILE A 96 -3.54 30.15 1.69
N HIS A 97 -2.51 30.04 2.54
CA HIS A 97 -1.15 29.92 1.99
C HIS A 97 -0.05 29.33 2.90
N LYS A 98 -0.09 29.47 4.23
CA LYS A 98 1.17 29.34 4.99
C LYS A 98 1.51 27.96 5.61
N SER A 99 0.57 27.02 5.78
CA SER A 99 0.81 25.76 6.54
C SER A 99 0.52 24.44 5.78
N ARG A 100 -0.02 24.51 4.57
CA ARG A 100 -0.51 23.34 3.81
C ARG A 100 0.55 22.27 3.43
N PRO A 101 1.82 22.60 3.06
CA PRO A 101 2.78 21.57 2.64
C PRO A 101 3.30 20.72 3.80
N PHE A 102 3.36 21.26 5.02
CA PHE A 102 3.76 20.49 6.21
C PHE A 102 2.68 19.46 6.58
N GLY A 103 1.41 19.87 6.55
CA GLY A 103 0.27 18.99 6.82
C GLY A 103 0.21 17.79 5.88
N ILE A 104 0.49 17.97 4.58
CA ILE A 104 0.49 16.87 3.60
C ILE A 104 1.65 15.92 3.81
N LYS A 105 2.86 16.43 4.07
CA LYS A 105 4.00 15.56 4.38
C LYS A 105 3.73 14.74 5.65
N LEU A 106 3.17 15.36 6.68
CA LEU A 106 2.77 14.67 7.90
C LEU A 106 1.70 13.61 7.62
N PHE A 107 0.68 13.94 6.81
CA PHE A 107 -0.35 13.00 6.38
C PHE A 107 0.26 11.79 5.65
N LEU A 108 1.17 12.00 4.70
CA LEU A 108 1.84 10.91 3.99
C LEU A 108 2.62 9.99 4.94
N VAL A 109 3.38 10.57 5.87
CA VAL A 109 4.13 9.79 6.88
C VAL A 109 3.17 8.96 7.74
N ILE A 110 2.07 9.56 8.19
CA ILE A 110 1.04 8.86 8.98
C ILE A 110 0.43 7.72 8.17
N VAL A 111 0.06 7.95 6.91
CA VAL A 111 -0.51 6.93 6.03
C VAL A 111 0.46 5.76 5.85
N ILE A 112 1.74 6.03 5.58
CA ILE A 112 2.75 4.99 5.39
C ILE A 112 2.93 4.15 6.65
N ILE A 113 3.04 4.78 7.83
CA ILE A 113 3.21 4.08 9.10
C ILE A 113 1.95 3.29 9.46
N ALA A 114 0.78 3.91 9.36
CA ALA A 114 -0.50 3.28 9.70
C ALA A 114 -0.78 2.08 8.81
N THR A 115 -0.58 2.22 7.49
CA THR A 115 -0.76 1.11 6.54
C THR A 115 0.25 0.00 6.78
N PHE A 116 1.53 0.33 7.03
CA PHE A 116 2.54 -0.67 7.37
C PHE A 116 2.14 -1.50 8.60
N LEU A 117 1.71 -0.85 9.70
CA LEU A 117 1.24 -1.53 10.90
C LEU A 117 0.01 -2.39 10.62
N LEU A 118 -0.93 -1.88 9.80
CA LEU A 118 -2.13 -2.61 9.42
C LEU A 118 -1.86 -3.82 8.53
N THR A 119 -0.79 -3.81 7.74
CA THR A 119 -0.40 -4.91 6.86
C THR A 119 0.63 -5.84 7.47
N PHE A 120 1.22 -5.46 8.60
CA PHE A 120 2.27 -6.23 9.26
C PHE A 120 1.83 -7.65 9.62
N TYR A 121 0.54 -7.87 9.93
CA TYR A 121 0.00 -9.20 10.17
C TYR A 121 0.25 -10.17 9.01
N VAL A 122 0.35 -9.67 7.77
CA VAL A 122 0.59 -10.51 6.59
C VAL A 122 1.94 -11.22 6.69
N HIS A 123 2.97 -10.54 7.20
CA HIS A 123 4.29 -11.13 7.44
C HIS A 123 4.27 -12.30 8.43
N LEU A 124 3.31 -12.31 9.36
CA LEU A 124 3.17 -13.32 10.41
C LEU A 124 2.11 -14.39 10.07
N SER A 125 1.15 -14.04 9.20
CA SER A 125 -0.03 -14.86 8.92
C SER A 125 0.25 -16.14 8.15
N TYR A 126 1.36 -16.20 7.40
CA TYR A 126 1.71 -17.34 6.57
C TYR A 126 3.03 -17.96 7.00
N GLN A 127 3.03 -19.27 7.26
CA GLN A 127 4.24 -20.07 7.36
C GLN A 127 4.37 -20.91 6.10
N CYS A 128 5.49 -20.73 5.38
CA CYS A 128 5.79 -21.49 4.16
C CYS A 128 6.90 -22.50 4.40
N ILE A 129 6.64 -23.75 4.06
CA ILE A 129 7.62 -24.84 4.11
C ILE A 129 8.03 -25.15 2.68
N ILE A 130 9.34 -25.12 2.42
CA ILE A 130 9.92 -25.51 1.15
C ILE A 130 10.28 -26.99 1.23
N LYS A 131 9.78 -27.78 0.29
CA LYS A 131 10.13 -29.20 0.15
C LYS A 131 10.60 -29.50 -1.26
N ILE A 132 11.58 -30.39 -1.36
CA ILE A 132 12.13 -30.87 -2.61
C ILE A 132 11.54 -32.25 -2.87
N PHE A 133 10.93 -32.39 -4.03
CA PHE A 133 10.31 -33.61 -4.55
C PHE A 133 11.07 -34.08 -5.79
N CYS A 134 10.82 -35.34 -6.17
CA CYS A 134 11.39 -35.95 -7.38
C CYS A 134 12.93 -35.85 -7.45
N ASN A 135 13.63 -36.41 -6.46
CA ASN A 135 15.10 -36.54 -6.44
C ASN A 135 15.88 -35.23 -6.72
N GLY A 136 15.38 -34.09 -6.26
CA GLY A 136 16.06 -32.79 -6.46
C GLY A 136 15.51 -31.92 -7.59
N SER A 137 14.63 -32.45 -8.44
CA SER A 137 14.18 -31.75 -9.65
C SER A 137 13.02 -30.77 -9.42
N GLN A 138 12.15 -31.04 -8.43
CA GLN A 138 10.93 -30.26 -8.22
C GLN A 138 10.87 -29.68 -6.81
N LEU A 139 11.04 -28.37 -6.69
CA LEU A 139 10.99 -27.62 -5.44
C LEU A 139 9.59 -26.97 -5.37
N TYR A 140 8.83 -27.36 -4.35
CA TYR A 140 7.49 -26.87 -4.08
C TYR A 140 7.49 -26.13 -2.74
N SER A 141 6.70 -25.06 -2.64
CA SER A 141 6.41 -24.39 -1.37
C SER A 141 4.95 -24.58 -1.00
N PHE A 142 4.72 -24.99 0.24
CA PHE A 142 3.38 -25.05 0.83
C PHE A 142 3.29 -23.97 1.88
N CYS A 143 2.40 -23.01 1.67
CA CYS A 143 2.11 -21.95 2.63
C CYS A 143 0.79 -22.26 3.32
N PHE A 144 0.80 -22.33 4.64
CA PHE A 144 -0.38 -22.54 5.45
C PHE A 144 -0.66 -21.29 6.27
N ASN A 145 -1.95 -20.99 6.46
CA ASN A 145 -2.36 -19.96 7.42
C ASN A 145 -1.97 -20.43 8.82
N SER A 146 -1.28 -19.56 9.55
CA SER A 146 -0.91 -19.78 10.95
C SER A 146 -2.13 -19.98 11.87
N ASP A 147 -3.32 -19.55 11.43
CA ASP A 147 -4.62 -19.75 12.09
C ASP A 147 -5.24 -21.15 11.84
N SER A 148 -4.70 -21.93 10.90
CA SER A 148 -5.31 -23.21 10.53
C SER A 148 -5.21 -24.26 11.65
N LYS A 149 -6.35 -24.87 12.01
CA LYS A 149 -6.44 -25.94 13.04
C LYS A 149 -5.51 -27.13 12.76
N LYS A 150 -5.17 -27.38 11.48
CA LYS A 150 -4.25 -28.46 11.06
C LYS A 150 -2.80 -28.24 11.51
N TRP A 151 -2.39 -26.99 11.74
CA TRP A 151 -1.02 -26.64 12.14
C TRP A 151 -0.85 -26.44 13.65
N LYS A 152 -1.96 -26.25 14.39
CA LYS A 152 -1.95 -26.17 15.87
C LYS A 152 -1.33 -27.40 16.55
N THR A 153 -1.31 -28.54 15.89
CA THR A 153 -0.81 -29.81 16.44
C THR A 153 0.72 -29.92 16.42
N ASN A 154 1.42 -29.08 15.64
CA ASN A 154 2.89 -29.11 15.55
C ASN A 154 3.49 -27.85 16.17
N ASN A 155 3.86 -27.95 17.45
CA ASN A 155 4.87 -27.21 18.23
C ASN A 155 5.45 -25.88 17.67
N SER A 156 4.63 -24.98 17.16
CA SER A 156 5.06 -23.62 16.83
C SER A 156 4.72 -22.71 18.01
N PHE A 157 5.71 -22.00 18.55
CA PHE A 157 5.55 -21.02 19.64
C PHE A 157 4.40 -20.03 19.37
N LEU A 158 4.17 -19.67 18.10
CA LEU A 158 3.06 -18.81 17.65
C LEU A 158 1.66 -19.42 17.88
N ALA A 159 1.51 -20.75 17.79
CA ALA A 159 0.22 -21.43 17.93
C ALA A 159 -0.28 -21.47 19.38
N ASN A 160 0.62 -21.28 20.35
CA ASN A 160 0.30 -21.40 21.78
C ASN A 160 -0.18 -20.08 22.40
N SER A 161 0.07 -18.94 21.77
CA SER A 161 -0.37 -17.63 22.25
C SER A 161 -1.75 -17.24 21.71
N GLN A 162 -2.76 -17.23 22.58
CA GLN A 162 -4.14 -16.88 22.24
C GLN A 162 -4.27 -15.45 21.68
N LEU A 163 -3.41 -14.52 22.11
CA LEU A 163 -3.39 -13.14 21.61
C LEU A 163 -2.96 -13.03 20.15
N ILE A 164 -1.93 -13.77 19.73
CA ILE A 164 -1.48 -13.78 18.34
C ILE A 164 -2.53 -14.41 17.44
N TYR A 165 -3.19 -15.48 17.91
CA TYR A 165 -4.32 -16.09 17.20
C TYR A 165 -5.44 -15.08 16.93
N LEU A 166 -5.90 -14.37 17.96
CA LEU A 166 -6.96 -13.37 17.81
C LEU A 166 -6.52 -12.23 16.88
N TYR A 167 -5.28 -11.76 17.01
CA TYR A 167 -4.71 -10.77 16.10
C TYR A 167 -4.76 -11.24 14.64
N LEU A 168 -4.21 -12.42 14.34
CA LEU A 168 -4.18 -12.97 12.98
C LEU A 168 -5.59 -13.24 12.40
N HIS A 169 -6.55 -13.59 13.24
CA HIS A 169 -7.92 -13.87 12.82
C HIS A 169 -8.71 -12.59 12.48
N TYR A 170 -8.59 -11.54 13.30
CA TYR A 170 -9.34 -10.29 13.11
C TYR A 170 -8.64 -9.28 12.19
N SER A 171 -7.30 -9.29 12.10
CA SER A 171 -6.55 -8.34 11.26
C SER A 171 -6.96 -8.31 9.78
N PRO A 172 -7.23 -9.44 9.10
CA PRO A 172 -7.71 -9.40 7.71
C PRO A 172 -9.06 -8.68 7.56
N ILE A 173 -9.97 -8.87 8.51
CA ILE A 173 -11.29 -8.24 8.53
C ILE A 173 -11.13 -6.73 8.75
N ILE A 174 -10.33 -6.35 9.76
CA ILE A 174 -10.02 -4.94 10.04
C ILE A 174 -9.38 -4.28 8.82
N HIS A 175 -8.43 -4.95 8.18
CA HIS A 175 -7.79 -4.45 6.96
C HIS A 175 -8.80 -4.22 5.84
N ALA A 176 -9.68 -5.19 5.55
CA ALA A 176 -10.70 -5.03 4.51
C ALA A 176 -11.64 -3.83 4.79
N VAL A 177 -12.08 -3.67 6.04
CA VAL A 177 -12.97 -2.57 6.44
C VAL A 177 -12.27 -1.22 6.36
N PHE A 178 -11.08 -1.08 6.93
CA PHE A 178 -10.41 0.22 7.05
C PHE A 178 -9.62 0.64 5.82
N VAL A 179 -9.10 -0.31 5.04
CA VAL A 179 -8.29 0.00 3.86
C VAL A 179 -9.13 0.06 2.59
N VAL A 180 -10.17 -0.76 2.47
CA VAL A 180 -10.97 -0.84 1.24
C VAL A 180 -12.31 -0.14 1.42
N PHE A 181 -13.12 -0.59 2.39
CA PHE A 181 -14.50 -0.13 2.50
C PHE A 181 -14.60 1.35 2.91
N LEU A 182 -13.94 1.73 4.02
CA LEU A 182 -14.02 3.08 4.57
C LEU A 182 -13.51 4.15 3.59
N PRO A 183 -12.33 4.03 2.95
CA PRO A 183 -11.85 5.06 2.03
C PRO A 183 -12.72 5.15 0.77
N THR A 184 -13.24 4.03 0.27
CA THR A 184 -14.14 4.04 -0.90
C THR A 184 -15.40 4.85 -0.64
N VAL A 185 -16.03 4.66 0.52
CA VAL A 185 -17.21 5.42 0.94
C VAL A 185 -16.88 6.92 1.06
N LEU A 186 -15.75 7.26 1.68
CA LEU A 186 -15.31 8.66 1.83
C LEU A 186 -14.96 9.34 0.50
N ILE A 187 -14.39 8.60 -0.46
CA ILE A 187 -14.13 9.10 -1.82
C ILE A 187 -15.45 9.44 -2.52
N ILE A 188 -16.46 8.56 -2.43
CA ILE A 188 -17.78 8.80 -3.01
C ILE A 188 -18.40 10.09 -2.43
N PHE A 189 -18.42 10.23 -1.11
CA PHE A 189 -18.95 11.42 -0.46
C PHE A 189 -18.19 12.69 -0.84
N SER A 190 -16.86 12.64 -0.90
CA SER A 190 -16.02 13.78 -1.28
C SER A 190 -16.28 14.21 -2.72
N ASN A 191 -16.41 13.25 -3.65
CA ASN A 191 -16.68 13.52 -5.05
C ASN A 191 -18.12 14.05 -5.28
N LEU A 192 -19.11 13.53 -4.55
CA LEU A 192 -20.48 14.07 -4.57
C LEU A 192 -20.53 15.51 -4.03
N GLY A 193 -19.85 15.78 -2.92
CA GLY A 193 -19.72 17.12 -2.37
C GLY A 193 -19.06 18.09 -3.35
N LEU A 194 -18.04 17.61 -4.08
CA LEU A 194 -17.37 18.37 -5.13
C LEU A 194 -18.32 18.75 -6.28
N LEU A 195 -19.07 17.77 -6.80
CA LEU A 195 -20.05 17.98 -7.85
C LEU A 195 -21.12 19.00 -7.44
N PHE A 196 -21.62 18.90 -6.20
CA PHE A 196 -22.62 19.85 -5.69
C PHE A 196 -22.06 21.27 -5.56
N ALA A 197 -20.82 21.42 -5.07
CA ALA A 197 -20.15 22.71 -4.97
C ALA A 197 -19.90 23.35 -6.34
N LEU A 198 -19.54 22.54 -7.35
CA LEU A 198 -19.37 23.00 -8.74
C LEU A 198 -20.70 23.42 -9.36
N TYR A 199 -21.75 22.62 -9.17
CA TYR A 199 -23.09 22.93 -9.65
C TYR A 199 -23.60 24.27 -9.10
N LYS A 200 -23.43 24.51 -7.79
CA LYS A 200 -23.84 25.77 -7.14
C LYS A 200 -23.08 27.01 -7.65
N ARG A 201 -21.89 26.85 -8.25
CA ARG A 201 -21.10 27.96 -8.82
C ARG A 201 -21.43 28.28 -10.27
N LEU A 202 -22.03 27.34 -10.99
CA LEU A 202 -22.43 27.51 -12.39
C LEU A 202 -23.76 28.26 -12.53
N GLN A 203 -24.58 28.25 -11.46
CA GLN A 203 -25.88 28.92 -11.37
C GLN A 203 -25.75 30.25 -10.63
#